data_AF-A0A830G5D0-F1
#
_entry.id   AF-A0A830G5D0-F1
#
_cell.length_a   1.000
_cell.length_b   1.000
_cell.length_c   1.000
_cell.angle_alpha   90.00
_cell.angle_beta   90.00
_cell.angle_gamma   90.00
#
_symmetry.space_group_name_H-M   'P 1'
#
loop_
_entity.id
_entity.type
_entity.pdbx_description
1 polymer ?
#
loop_
_entity_poly.entity_id
_entity_poly.type
_entity_poly.pdbx_seq_one_letter_code
_entity_poly.pdbx_strand_id
1 'polypeptide(L)'
;MIGEKKRVQFRAPGRLIDRMDALADVLSEDRTEIVVTALREYLQEVAHDDALNHEIAAAYYDDEITYDQLESLVGAEEAANYRILKEQLDQDYIDEIADV
;
A
#
# COMPACT_ATOMS: atom_id res chain seq x y z
N MET A 1 11.61 -12.60 -9.97
CA MET A 1 11.20 -13.90 -9.39
C MET A 1 9.70 -13.86 -9.20
N ILE A 2 8.96 -14.92 -9.58
CA ILE A 2 7.53 -14.98 -9.28
C ILE A 2 7.46 -15.23 -7.78
N GLY A 3 7.09 -14.20 -7.01
CA GLY A 3 6.91 -14.31 -5.56
C GLY A 3 5.91 -15.41 -5.21
N GLU A 4 6.02 -15.96 -4.00
CA GLU A 4 5.11 -17.00 -3.52
C GLU A 4 3.65 -16.53 -3.62
N LYS A 5 2.79 -17.35 -4.26
CA LYS A 5 1.37 -17.01 -4.43
C LYS A 5 0.62 -17.31 -3.14
N LYS A 6 0.07 -16.28 -2.50
CA LYS A 6 -0.80 -16.43 -1.33
C LYS A 6 -2.27 -16.55 -1.76
N ARG A 7 -2.95 -17.63 -1.39
CA ARG A 7 -4.40 -17.78 -1.63
C ARG A 7 -5.18 -16.89 -0.68
N VAL A 8 -6.06 -16.07 -1.23
CA VAL A 8 -6.94 -15.16 -0.48
C VAL A 8 -8.40 -15.41 -0.84
N GLN A 9 -9.30 -15.20 0.11
CA GLN A 9 -10.75 -15.25 -0.10
C GLN A 9 -11.33 -13.87 0.18
N PHE A 10 -12.04 -13.30 -0.78
CA PHE A 10 -12.73 -12.01 -0.65
C PHE A 10 -14.21 -12.16 -0.93
N ARG A 11 -15.01 -11.26 -0.37
CA ARG A 11 -16.43 -11.10 -0.70
C ARG A 11 -16.57 -9.82 -1.50
N ALA A 12 -17.30 -9.89 -2.60
CA ALA A 12 -17.57 -8.73 -3.45
C ALA A 12 -19.05 -8.72 -3.86
N PRO A 13 -19.60 -7.54 -4.21
CA PRO A 13 -20.95 -7.46 -4.77
C PRO A 13 -21.07 -8.30 -6.04
N GLY A 14 -22.15 -9.08 -6.17
CA GLY A 14 -22.35 -9.98 -7.32
C GLY A 14 -22.22 -9.27 -8.66
N ARG A 15 -22.79 -8.07 -8.80
CA ARG A 15 -22.69 -7.27 -10.03
C ARG A 15 -21.25 -6.91 -10.43
N LEU A 16 -20.35 -6.74 -9.46
CA LEU A 16 -18.94 -6.48 -9.76
C LEU A 16 -18.28 -7.75 -10.32
N ILE A 17 -18.61 -8.91 -9.75
CA ILE A 17 -18.13 -10.21 -10.23
C ILE A 17 -18.63 -10.48 -11.65
N ASP A 18 -19.92 -10.25 -11.92
CA ASP A 18 -20.51 -10.44 -13.25
C ASP A 18 -19.82 -9.57 -14.30
N ARG A 19 -19.52 -8.31 -13.95
CA ARG A 19 -18.83 -7.38 -14.85
C ARG A 19 -17.38 -7.79 -15.11
N MET A 20 -16.69 -8.29 -14.09
CA MET A 20 -15.32 -8.80 -14.21
C MET A 20 -15.29 -10.07 -15.07
N ASP A 21 -16.24 -10.98 -14.91
CA ASP A 21 -16.33 -12.21 -15.73
C ASP A 21 -16.58 -11.87 -17.20
N ALA A 22 -17.50 -10.94 -17.48
CA ALA A 22 -17.73 -10.48 -18.85
C ALA A 22 -16.47 -9.83 -19.47
N LEU A 23 -15.67 -9.12 -18.68
CA LEU A 23 -14.40 -8.56 -19.15
C LEU A 23 -13.36 -9.66 -19.41
N ALA A 24 -13.26 -10.64 -18.52
CA ALA A 24 -12.37 -11.79 -18.65
C ALA A 24 -12.65 -12.57 -19.95
N ASP A 25 -13.92 -12.79 -20.28
CA ASP A 25 -14.34 -13.43 -21.53
C ASP A 25 -13.89 -12.64 -22.77
N VAL A 26 -14.05 -11.31 -22.76
CA VAL A 26 -13.67 -10.42 -23.87
C VAL A 26 -12.15 -10.40 -24.08
N LEU A 27 -11.39 -10.39 -22.99
CA LEU A 27 -9.93 -10.37 -23.02
C LEU A 27 -9.30 -11.75 -23.17
N SER A 28 -10.09 -12.83 -23.09
CA SER A 28 -9.61 -14.22 -23.02
C SER A 28 -8.59 -14.44 -21.89
N GLU A 29 -8.86 -13.83 -20.73
CA GLU A 29 -8.01 -13.90 -19.54
C GLU A 29 -8.74 -14.62 -18.39
N ASP A 30 -7.99 -15.18 -17.44
CA ASP A 30 -8.56 -15.74 -16.23
C ASP A 30 -8.96 -14.63 -15.25
N ARG A 31 -10.01 -14.87 -14.46
CA ARG A 31 -10.46 -13.99 -13.37
C ARG A 31 -9.32 -13.55 -12.44
N THR A 32 -8.36 -14.44 -12.19
CA THR A 32 -7.20 -14.13 -11.33
C THR A 32 -6.33 -13.04 -11.95
N GLU A 33 -6.08 -13.10 -13.27
CA GLU A 33 -5.26 -12.09 -13.95
C GLU A 33 -5.95 -10.73 -13.93
N ILE A 34 -7.26 -10.66 -14.18
CA ILE A 34 -8.03 -9.41 -14.08
C ILE A 34 -7.90 -8.78 -12.68
N VAL A 35 -8.06 -9.58 -11.62
CA VAL A 35 -7.95 -9.09 -10.23
C VAL A 35 -6.53 -8.66 -9.90
N VAL A 36 -5.52 -9.43 -10.32
CA VAL A 36 -4.11 -9.10 -10.07
C VAL A 36 -3.72 -7.83 -10.80
N THR A 37 -4.14 -7.66 -12.05
CA THR A 37 -3.89 -6.44 -12.84
C THR A 37 -4.56 -5.23 -12.19
N ALA A 38 -5.86 -5.31 -11.87
CA ALA A 38 -6.57 -4.20 -11.23
C ALA A 38 -5.95 -3.81 -9.87
N LEU A 39 -5.51 -4.80 -9.08
CA LEU A 39 -4.85 -4.52 -7.80
C LEU A 39 -3.47 -3.85 -8.00
N ARG A 40 -2.69 -4.29 -8.98
CA ARG A 40 -1.38 -3.68 -9.30
C ARG A 40 -1.54 -2.26 -9.79
N GLU A 41 -2.50 -2.00 -10.67
CA GLU A 41 -2.80 -0.67 -11.18
C GLU A 41 -3.23 0.26 -10.04
N TYR A 42 -4.14 -0.21 -9.18
CA TYR A 42 -4.60 0.56 -8.03
C TYR A 42 -3.44 0.91 -7.07
N LEU A 43 -2.59 -0.07 -6.73
CA LEU A 43 -1.43 0.18 -5.86
C LEU A 43 -0.42 1.13 -6.50
N GLN A 44 -0.25 1.07 -7.82
CA GLN A 44 0.64 1.99 -8.53
C GLN A 44 0.09 3.41 -8.57
N GLU A 45 -1.22 3.58 -8.78
CA GLU A 45 -1.90 4.88 -8.70
C GLU A 45 -1.76 5.49 -7.31
N VAL A 46 -2.04 4.69 -6.28
CA VAL A 46 -1.90 5.03 -4.86
C VAL A 46 -0.50 5.54 -4.52
N ALA A 47 0.55 4.86 -4.99
CA ALA A 47 1.93 5.27 -4.71
C ALA A 47 2.31 6.64 -5.32
N HIS A 48 1.55 7.14 -6.30
CA HIS A 48 1.78 8.43 -6.95
C HIS A 48 0.78 9.51 -6.50
N ASP A 49 -0.06 9.21 -5.50
CA ASP A 49 -1.01 10.17 -4.93
C ASP A 49 -0.43 10.81 -3.66
N ASP A 50 -0.03 12.08 -3.78
CA ASP A 50 0.54 12.86 -2.67
C ASP A 50 -0.38 12.92 -1.44
N ALA A 51 -1.70 12.90 -1.62
CA ALA A 51 -2.65 12.93 -0.51
C ALA A 51 -2.62 11.60 0.25
N LEU A 52 -2.51 10.50 -0.47
CA LEU A 52 -2.46 9.17 0.12
C LEU A 52 -1.10 8.87 0.77
N ASN A 53 -0.02 9.41 0.21
CA ASN A 53 1.31 9.37 0.81
C ASN A 53 1.33 9.98 2.21
N HIS A 54 0.53 11.03 2.46
CA HIS A 54 0.38 11.61 3.79
C HIS A 54 -0.31 10.64 4.77
N GLU A 55 -1.36 9.94 4.34
CA GLU A 55 -2.04 8.93 5.18
C GLU A 55 -1.13 7.74 5.49
N ILE A 56 -0.35 7.29 4.49
CA ILE A 56 0.64 6.21 4.68
C ILE A 56 1.73 6.64 5.67
N ALA A 57 2.22 7.88 5.56
CA ALA A 57 3.21 8.42 6.49
C ALA A 57 2.67 8.49 7.93
N ALA A 58 1.43 8.97 8.11
CA ALA A 58 0.78 9.01 9.40
C ALA A 58 0.66 7.61 10.02
N ALA A 59 0.19 6.62 9.24
CA ALA A 59 0.11 5.23 9.70
C ALA A 59 1.49 4.66 10.11
N TYR A 60 2.58 5.06 9.44
CA TYR A 60 3.93 4.66 9.83
C TYR A 60 4.42 5.36 11.11
N TYR A 61 4.13 6.65 11.27
CA TYR A 61 4.47 7.40 12.48
C TYR A 61 3.73 6.85 13.70
N ASP A 62 2.47 6.44 13.52
CA ASP A 62 1.62 5.82 14.55
C ASP A 62 1.90 4.31 14.77
N ASP A 63 2.93 3.75 14.13
CA ASP A 63 3.32 2.33 14.20
C ASP A 63 2.22 1.34 13.76
N GLU A 64 1.23 1.79 12.97
CA GLU A 64 0.18 0.93 12.40
C GLU A 64 0.71 0.05 11.26
N ILE A 65 1.76 0.49 10.58
CA ILE A 65 2.47 -0.27 9.54
C ILE A 65 3.96 -0.37 9.85
N THR A 66 4.57 -1.49 9.45
CA THR A 66 6.01 -1.68 9.57
C THR A 66 6.78 -0.97 8.47
N TYR A 67 8.09 -0.78 8.66
CA TYR A 67 8.97 -0.24 7.62
C TYR A 67 8.93 -1.06 6.32
N ASP A 68 8.89 -2.39 6.40
CA ASP A 68 8.79 -3.26 5.21
C ASP A 68 7.46 -3.04 4.46
N GLN A 69 6.37 -2.78 5.19
CA GLN A 69 5.07 -2.47 4.59
C GLN A 69 5.10 -1.08 3.95
N LEU A 70 5.69 -0.09 4.61
CA LEU A 70 5.90 1.24 4.05
C LEU A 70 6.72 1.17 2.75
N GLU A 71 7.87 0.49 2.76
CA GLU A 71 8.72 0.31 1.57
C GLU A 71 7.97 -0.38 0.43
N SER A 72 7.06 -1.32 0.73
CA SER A 72 6.24 -1.97 -0.29
C SER A 72 5.17 -1.07 -0.92
N LEU A 73 4.78 0.01 -0.23
CA LEU A 73 3.76 0.96 -0.67
C LEU A 73 4.34 2.16 -1.42
N VAL A 74 5.41 2.78 -0.88
CA VAL A 74 5.98 4.03 -1.41
C VAL A 74 7.34 3.84 -2.10
N GLY A 75 7.92 2.64 -2.00
CA GLY A 75 9.26 2.34 -2.50
C GLY A 75 10.37 2.66 -1.48
N ALA A 76 11.57 2.16 -1.75
CA ALA A 76 12.71 2.23 -0.83
C ALA A 76 13.18 3.65 -0.53
N GLU A 77 13.16 4.53 -1.53
CA GLU A 77 13.62 5.91 -1.41
C GLU A 77 12.72 6.72 -0.48
N GLU A 78 11.41 6.73 -0.76
CA GLU A 78 10.44 7.45 0.07
C GLU A 78 10.32 6.85 1.47
N ALA A 79 10.38 5.52 1.61
CA ALA A 79 10.38 4.88 2.92
C ALA A 79 11.59 5.30 3.78
N ALA A 80 12.77 5.43 3.17
CA ALA A 80 13.96 5.92 3.86
C ALA A 80 13.79 7.38 4.30
N ASN A 81 13.20 8.23 3.45
CA ASN A 81 12.86 9.61 3.80
C ASN A 81 11.93 9.64 5.03
N TYR A 82 10.82 8.91 5.02
CA TYR A 82 9.90 8.85 6.15
C TYR A 82 10.55 8.34 7.44
N ARG A 83 11.45 7.36 7.36
CA ARG A 83 12.19 6.87 8.52
C ARG A 83 13.05 7.96 9.16
N ILE A 84 13.78 8.72 8.35
CA ILE A 84 14.60 9.83 8.85
C ILE A 84 13.72 10.87 9.54
N LEU A 85 12.56 11.20 8.95
CA LEU A 85 11.61 12.14 9.56
C LEU A 85 11.05 11.60 10.89
N LYS A 86 10.72 10.31 10.98
CA LYS A 86 10.27 9.69 12.25
C LYS A 86 11.34 9.81 13.34
N GLU A 87 12.59 9.48 13.01
CA GLU A 87 13.72 9.58 13.95
C GLU A 87 14.01 11.02 14.40
N GLN A 88 13.69 12.03 13.58
CA GLN A 88 13.77 13.44 13.95
C GLN A 88 12.64 13.84 14.91
N LEU A 89 11.40 13.46 14.58
CA LEU A 89 10.22 13.73 15.43
C LEU A 89 10.37 13.10 16.82
N ASP A 90 10.89 11.88 16.88
CA ASP A 90 11.14 11.19 18.15
C ASP A 90 12.23 11.90 18.98
N GLN A 91 13.28 12.43 18.33
CA GLN A 91 14.32 13.20 19.02
C GLN A 91 13.81 14.56 19.52
N ASP A 92 13.07 15.30 18.69
CA ASP A 92 12.47 16.58 19.07
C ASP A 92 11.50 16.39 20.26
N TYR A 93 10.72 15.30 20.27
CA TYR A 93 9.83 14.96 21.38
C TYR A 93 10.60 14.65 22.67
N ILE A 94 11.72 13.94 22.59
CA ILE A 94 12.58 13.65 23.75
C ILE A 94 13.21 14.92 24.32
N ASP A 95 13.67 15.84 23.45
CA ASP A 95 14.29 17.10 23.87
C ASP A 95 13.27 18.03 24.55
N GLU A 96 12.04 18.10 24.04
CA GLU A 96 10.94 18.87 24.67
C GLU A 96 10.60 18.39 26.08
N ILE A 97 10.63 17.07 26.33
CA ILE A 97 10.35 16.49 27.66
C ILE A 97 11.55 16.64 28.60
N ALA A 98 12.78 16.62 28.08
CA ALA A 98 13.99 16.74 28.87
C ALA A 98 14.22 18.14 29.46
N ASP A 99 13.61 19.18 28.87
CA ASP A 99 13.70 20.58 29.30
C ASP A 99 12.62 21.01 30.32
N VAL A 100 11.86 20.06 30.91
CA VAL A 100 10.79 20.28 31.92
C VAL A 100 11.17 19.84 33.33
#